data_AF-A0A670HKQ3-F1
#
_entry.id   AF-A0A670HKQ3-F1
#
_cell.length_a   1.000
_cell.length_b   1.000
_cell.length_c   1.000
_cell.angle_alpha   90.00
_cell.angle_beta   90.00
_cell.angle_gamma   90.00
#
_symmetry.space_group_name_H-M   'P 1'
#
loop_
_entity.id
_entity.type
_entity.pdbx_description
1 polymer ?
#
loop_
_entity_poly.entity_id
_entity_poly.type
_entity_poly.pdbx_seq_one_letter_code
_entity_poly.pdbx_strand_id
1 'polypeptide(L)'
;MWSWIEQLKEPLLTKNDVDVLAKNNVDPQEALKLLDKGKYHTILCILNCVVQLQTIPMYVEDLLLDRAIKAFTKVSSDSEGGLDIYSILKNIFKQILEHQRQYSRDQTETIF
;
A
#
# COMPACT_ATOMS: atom_id res chain seq x y z
N MET A 1 6.72 13.48 4.37
CA MET A 1 6.95 12.11 3.86
C MET A 1 6.32 11.93 2.47
N TRP A 2 5.02 12.23 2.32
CA TRP A 2 4.30 12.06 1.04
C TRP A 2 4.89 12.84 -0.16
N SER A 3 5.22 14.12 0.03
CA SER A 3 5.80 14.95 -1.04
C SER A 3 7.15 14.46 -1.55
N TRP A 4 7.92 13.74 -0.73
CA TRP A 4 9.19 13.15 -1.18
C TRP A 4 8.96 12.00 -2.16
N ILE A 5 7.99 11.13 -1.87
CA ILE A 5 7.65 9.97 -2.73
C ILE A 5 7.13 10.45 -4.08
N GLU A 6 6.28 11.48 -4.09
CA GLU A 6 5.74 12.06 -5.32
C GLU A 6 6.83 12.70 -6.22
N GLN A 7 7.97 13.07 -5.66
CA GLN A 7 9.09 13.72 -6.35
C GLN A 7 10.22 12.77 -6.77
N LEU A 8 10.13 11.48 -6.43
CA LEU A 8 11.14 10.50 -6.86
C LEU A 8 11.29 10.54 -8.38
N LYS A 9 12.51 10.39 -8.91
CA LYS A 9 12.74 10.35 -10.37
C LYS A 9 12.25 9.04 -10.99
N GLU A 10 12.56 7.92 -10.34
CA GLU A 10 12.10 6.58 -10.71
C GLU A 10 10.90 6.19 -9.84
N PRO A 11 9.99 5.31 -10.32
CA PRO A 11 8.90 4.81 -9.50
C PRO A 11 9.46 3.93 -8.36
N LEU A 12 8.81 3.99 -7.20
CA LEU A 12 9.12 3.09 -6.08
C LEU A 12 8.79 1.64 -6.43
N LEU A 13 7.66 1.43 -7.13
CA LEU A 13 7.19 0.14 -7.64
C LEU A 13 7.27 0.14 -9.17
N THR A 14 8.16 -0.71 -9.69
CA THR A 14 8.24 -1.00 -11.12
C THR A 14 7.13 -1.96 -11.53
N LYS A 15 6.90 -2.11 -12.84
CA LYS A 15 5.96 -3.11 -13.37
C LYS A 15 6.25 -4.52 -12.86
N ASN A 16 7.52 -4.92 -12.82
CA ASN A 16 7.91 -6.25 -12.32
C ASN A 16 7.56 -6.42 -10.84
N ASP A 17 7.72 -5.38 -10.01
CA ASP A 17 7.31 -5.44 -8.61
C ASP A 17 5.79 -5.65 -8.52
N VAL A 18 5.00 -4.94 -9.33
CA VAL A 18 3.53 -5.13 -9.36
C VAL A 18 3.17 -6.54 -9.81
N ASP A 19 3.84 -7.10 -10.81
CA ASP A 19 3.61 -8.47 -11.27
C ASP A 19 3.94 -9.51 -10.19
N VAL A 20 5.02 -9.30 -9.43
CA VAL A 20 5.37 -10.16 -8.27
C VAL A 20 4.29 -10.08 -7.20
N LEU A 21 3.82 -8.87 -6.87
CA LEU A 21 2.75 -8.68 -5.90
C LEU A 21 1.44 -9.32 -6.35
N ALA A 22 1.07 -9.16 -7.63
CA ALA A 22 -0.13 -9.73 -8.20
C ALA A 22 -0.15 -11.26 -8.13
N LYS A 23 0.99 -11.90 -8.44
CA LYS A 23 1.13 -13.37 -8.42
C LYS A 23 1.07 -13.99 -7.03
N ASN A 24 1.41 -13.22 -5.98
CA ASN A 24 1.54 -13.71 -4.61
C ASN A 24 0.47 -13.13 -3.67
N ASN A 25 -0.61 -12.55 -4.20
CA ASN A 25 -1.59 -11.80 -3.42
C ASN A 25 -2.48 -12.61 -2.46
N VAL A 26 -2.29 -13.94 -2.37
CA VAL A 26 -2.96 -14.82 -1.41
C VAL A 26 -2.60 -14.44 0.03
N ASP A 27 -1.34 -14.05 0.26
CA ASP A 27 -0.88 -13.44 1.50
C ASP A 27 -0.18 -12.11 1.16
N PRO A 28 -0.89 -10.97 1.26
CA PRO A 28 -0.34 -9.65 0.94
C PRO A 28 0.90 -9.27 1.75
N GLN A 29 1.04 -9.78 2.99
CA GLN A 29 2.21 -9.47 3.82
C GLN A 29 3.44 -10.24 3.35
N GLU A 30 3.29 -11.54 3.08
CA GLU A 30 4.37 -12.33 2.50
C GLU A 30 4.72 -11.83 1.09
N ALA A 31 3.73 -11.43 0.29
CA ALA A 31 3.95 -10.83 -1.02
C ALA A 31 4.81 -9.55 -0.93
N LEU A 32 4.51 -8.66 0.02
CA LEU A 32 5.31 -7.44 0.22
C LEU A 32 6.76 -7.75 0.61
N LYS A 33 7.01 -8.82 1.38
CA LYS A 33 8.38 -9.22 1.79
C LYS A 33 9.25 -9.69 0.62
N LEU A 34 8.65 -10.01 -0.53
CA LEU A 34 9.38 -10.36 -1.76
C LEU A 34 10.00 -9.15 -2.46
N LEU A 35 9.58 -7.93 -2.09
CA LEU A 35 10.18 -6.70 -2.61
C LEU A 35 11.56 -6.44 -2.01
N ASP A 36 12.35 -5.60 -2.67
CA ASP A 36 13.56 -5.05 -2.05
C ASP A 36 13.24 -4.43 -0.69
N LYS A 37 14.16 -4.61 0.27
CA LYS A 37 13.99 -4.19 1.66
C LYS A 37 13.61 -2.71 1.77
N GLY A 38 14.17 -1.82 0.95
CA GLY A 38 13.83 -0.41 0.95
C GLY A 38 12.39 -0.14 0.54
N LYS A 39 11.91 -0.82 -0.51
CA LYS A 39 10.52 -0.70 -1.01
C LYS A 39 9.53 -1.22 0.02
N TYR A 40 9.79 -2.40 0.56
CA TYR A 40 8.98 -3.03 1.61
C TYR A 40 8.77 -2.08 2.80
N HIS A 41 9.85 -1.56 3.39
CA HIS A 41 9.75 -0.68 4.55
C HIS A 41 9.07 0.65 4.23
N THR A 42 9.31 1.21 3.03
CA THR A 42 8.69 2.47 2.61
C THR A 42 7.17 2.31 2.49
N ILE A 43 6.70 1.26 1.83
CA ILE A 43 5.26 0.98 1.68
C ILE A 43 4.63 0.75 3.06
N LEU A 44 5.24 -0.11 3.89
CA LEU A 44 4.72 -0.43 5.21
C LEU A 44 4.64 0.81 6.11
N CYS A 45 5.65 1.68 6.06
CA CYS A 45 5.66 2.94 6.82
C CYS A 45 4.50 3.86 6.42
N ILE A 46 4.26 4.02 5.11
CA ILE A 46 3.17 4.84 4.59
C ILE A 46 1.80 4.25 4.97
N LEU A 47 1.61 2.93 4.83
CA LEU A 47 0.35 2.29 5.22
C LEU A 47 0.13 2.36 6.74
N ASN A 48 1.18 2.20 7.54
CA ASN A 48 1.07 2.39 8.99
C ASN A 48 0.67 3.82 9.34
N CYS A 49 1.17 4.85 8.64
CA CYS A 49 0.66 6.21 8.83
C CYS A 49 -0.86 6.29 8.59
N VAL A 50 -1.39 5.63 7.57
CA VAL A 50 -2.84 5.58 7.31
C VAL A 50 -3.61 4.90 8.46
N VAL A 51 -3.11 3.78 8.98
CA VAL A 51 -3.70 3.10 10.15
C VAL A 51 -3.76 4.01 11.38
N GLN A 52 -2.71 4.80 11.61
CA GLN A 52 -2.62 5.71 12.76
C GLN A 52 -3.56 6.93 12.64
N LEU A 53 -4.08 7.25 11.45
CA LEU A 53 -5.05 8.33 11.24
C LEU A 53 -6.48 7.97 11.72
N GLN A 54 -6.64 7.10 12.72
CA GLN A 54 -7.90 6.55 13.25
C GLN A 54 -9.16 7.40 12.94
N THR A 55 -10.24 6.76 12.48
CA THR A 55 -11.56 7.39 12.14
C THR A 55 -11.65 8.14 10.81
N ILE A 56 -10.93 7.72 9.77
CA ILE A 56 -11.18 8.22 8.41
C ILE A 56 -12.36 7.49 7.73
N PRO A 57 -13.22 8.21 6.97
CA PRO A 57 -14.24 7.58 6.15
C PRO A 57 -13.62 6.67 5.07
N MET A 58 -14.32 5.58 4.71
CA MET A 58 -13.86 4.62 3.69
C MET A 58 -13.48 5.28 2.35
N TYR A 59 -14.25 6.27 1.90
CA TYR A 59 -13.94 6.99 0.66
C TYR A 59 -12.64 7.79 0.75
N VAL A 60 -12.29 8.31 1.93
CA VAL A 60 -11.03 9.04 2.16
C VAL A 60 -9.87 8.05 2.15
N GLU A 61 -10.03 6.89 2.78
CA GLU A 61 -9.04 5.81 2.71
C GLU A 61 -8.77 5.40 1.25
N ASP A 62 -9.83 5.24 0.45
CA ASP A 62 -9.71 4.93 -0.98
C ASP A 62 -8.94 6.00 -1.76
N LEU A 63 -9.21 7.28 -1.51
CA LEU A 63 -8.49 8.39 -2.14
C LEU A 63 -7.02 8.45 -1.72
N LEU A 64 -6.72 8.14 -0.45
CA LEU A 64 -5.34 8.03 0.05
C LEU A 64 -4.59 6.89 -0.64
N LEU A 65 -5.24 5.73 -0.79
CA LEU A 65 -4.67 4.59 -1.50
C LEU A 65 -4.44 4.90 -2.97
N ASP A 66 -5.37 5.55 -3.66
CA ASP A 66 -5.19 5.98 -5.06
C ASP A 66 -3.99 6.92 -5.20
N ARG A 67 -3.87 7.89 -4.28
CA ARG A 67 -2.74 8.81 -4.25
C ARG A 67 -1.42 8.08 -3.99
N ALA A 68 -1.41 7.11 -3.08
CA ALA A 68 -0.22 6.31 -2.77
C ALA A 68 0.20 5.46 -3.98
N ILE A 69 -0.75 4.77 -4.62
CA ILE A 69 -0.52 3.95 -5.81
C ILE A 69 0.07 4.81 -6.93
N LYS A 70 -0.53 5.98 -7.19
CA LYS A 70 0.00 6.94 -8.17
C LYS A 70 1.42 7.35 -7.86
N ALA A 71 1.73 7.69 -6.60
CA ALA A 71 3.06 8.09 -6.19
C ALA A 71 4.08 6.95 -6.28
N PHE A 72 3.70 5.72 -5.93
CA PHE A 72 4.59 4.57 -5.96
C PHE A 72 4.90 4.09 -7.37
N THR A 73 3.92 4.12 -8.27
CA THR A 73 4.05 3.54 -9.62
C THR A 73 4.33 4.58 -10.69
N LYS A 74 4.02 5.85 -10.44
CA LYS A 74 3.97 6.93 -11.43
C LYS A 74 3.00 6.68 -12.59
N VAL A 75 2.09 5.72 -12.45
CA VAL A 75 1.08 5.37 -13.44
C VAL A 75 -0.21 6.11 -13.12
N SER A 76 -0.90 6.57 -14.17
CA SER A 76 -2.22 7.20 -14.04
C SER A 76 -3.32 6.16 -14.23
N SER A 77 -4.45 6.29 -13.54
CA SER A 77 -5.53 5.31 -13.62
C SER A 77 -6.20 5.26 -15.01
N ASP A 78 -6.11 6.34 -15.78
CA ASP A 78 -6.61 6.49 -17.15
C ASP A 78 -5.63 6.04 -18.24
N SER A 79 -4.40 5.63 -17.89
CA SER A 79 -3.46 5.06 -18.86
C SER A 79 -3.76 3.58 -19.14
N GLU A 80 -3.24 3.07 -20.25
CA GLU A 80 -3.34 1.64 -20.60
C GLU A 80 -2.79 0.74 -19.49
N GLY A 81 -3.59 -0.23 -19.02
CA GLY A 81 -3.26 -1.11 -17.89
C GLY A 81 -3.27 -0.42 -16.50
N GLY A 82 -3.57 0.88 -16.44
CA GLY A 82 -3.59 1.66 -15.19
C GLY A 82 -4.65 1.15 -14.22
N LEU A 83 -5.88 0.92 -14.69
CA LEU A 83 -6.97 0.40 -13.86
C LEU A 83 -6.63 -0.94 -13.19
N ASP A 84 -5.97 -1.85 -13.91
CA ASP A 84 -5.57 -3.15 -13.38
C ASP A 84 -4.53 -3.01 -12.27
N ILE A 85 -3.51 -2.17 -12.49
CA ILE A 85 -2.48 -1.85 -11.48
C ILE A 85 -3.13 -1.28 -10.22
N TYR A 86 -4.05 -0.32 -10.38
CA TYR A 86 -4.75 0.29 -9.25
C TYR A 86 -5.62 -0.72 -8.51
N SER A 87 -6.36 -1.57 -9.23
CA SER A 87 -7.19 -2.61 -8.64
C SER A 87 -6.37 -3.60 -7.80
N ILE A 88 -5.27 -4.12 -8.37
CA ILE A 88 -4.38 -5.06 -7.70
C ILE A 88 -3.78 -4.45 -6.44
N LEU A 89 -3.14 -3.28 -6.57
CA LEU A 89 -2.44 -2.65 -5.45
C LEU A 89 -3.41 -2.17 -4.37
N LYS A 90 -4.58 -1.64 -4.74
CA LYS A 90 -5.59 -1.23 -3.77
C LYS A 90 -6.10 -2.42 -2.97
N ASN A 91 -6.37 -3.56 -3.61
CA ASN A 91 -6.77 -4.78 -2.91
C ASN A 91 -5.70 -5.24 -1.91
N ILE A 92 -4.43 -5.31 -2.34
CA ILE A 92 -3.30 -5.69 -1.48
C ILE A 92 -3.17 -4.73 -0.29
N PHE A 93 -3.17 -3.42 -0.54
CA PHE A 93 -3.02 -2.42 0.51
C PHE A 93 -4.17 -2.43 1.51
N LYS A 94 -5.42 -2.62 1.07
CA LYS A 94 -6.58 -2.74 1.98
C LYS A 94 -6.42 -3.92 2.95
N GLN A 95 -6.03 -5.09 2.45
CA GLN A 95 -5.81 -6.26 3.30
C GLN A 95 -4.69 -6.05 4.32
N ILE A 96 -3.62 -5.34 3.93
CA ILE A 96 -2.53 -4.98 4.86
C ILE A 96 -3.03 -4.02 5.94
N LEU A 97 -3.80 -2.98 5.57
CA LEU A 97 -4.38 -2.04 6.53
C LEU A 97 -5.31 -2.75 7.52
N GLU A 98 -6.15 -3.66 7.04
CA GLU A 98 -7.03 -4.48 7.89
C GLU A 98 -6.25 -5.32 8.88
N HIS A 99 -5.21 -6.01 8.42
CA HIS A 99 -4.35 -6.81 9.29
C HIS A 99 -3.64 -5.96 10.34
N GLN A 100 -3.06 -4.82 9.95
CA GLN A 100 -2.39 -3.91 10.89
C GLN A 100 -3.35 -3.37 11.95
N ARG A 101 -4.61 -3.09 11.58
CA ARG A 101 -5.67 -2.68 12.51
C ARG A 101 -6.11 -3.80 13.45
N GLN A 102 -6.10 -5.05 13.01
CA GLN A 102 -6.37 -6.21 13.89
C GLN A 102 -5.24 -6.36 14.90
N TYR A 103 -3.99 -6.40 14.43
CA TYR A 103 -2.82 -6.54 15.30
C TYR A 103 -2.71 -5.41 16.35
N SER A 104 -3.02 -4.17 15.96
CA SER A 104 -3.00 -3.03 16.88
C SER A 104 -4.09 -3.10 17.96
N ARG A 105 -5.25 -3.71 17.64
CA ARG A 105 -6.34 -3.96 18.60
C ARG A 105 -5.98 -5.08 19.58
N ASP A 106 -5.43 -6.19 19.07
CA ASP A 106 -5.01 -7.32 19.91
C ASP A 106 -3.91 -6.91 20.91
N GLN A 107 -2.98 -6.04 20.49
CA GLN A 107 -1.95 -5.48 21.38
C GLN A 107 -2.53 -4.58 22.48
N THR A 108 -3.63 -3.88 22.22
CA THR A 108 -4.28 -3.02 23.23
C THR A 108 -5.16 -3.83 24.18
N GLU A 109 -5.78 -4.93 23.72
CA GLU A 109 -6.58 -5.84 24.54
C GLU A 109 -5.73 -6.71 25.49
N THR A 110 -4.48 -7.02 25.14
CA THR A 110 -3.57 -7.81 26.00
C THR A 110 -3.02 -7.02 27.20
N ILE A 111 -3.32 -5.72 27.30
CA ILE A 111 -2.83 -4.80 28.35
C ILE A 111 -3.93 -4.48 29.39
N PHE A 112 -5.14 -5.04 29.25
CA PHE A 112 -6.24 -4.95 30.22
C PHE A 112 -6.64 -6.32 30.77
#